data_AF-A0A7Z3GSK9-F1
#
_entry.id   AF-A0A7Z3GSK9-F1
#
_cell.length_a   1.000
_cell.length_b   1.000
_cell.length_c   1.000
_cell.angle_alpha   90.00
_cell.angle_beta   90.00
_cell.angle_gamma   90.00
#
_symmetry.space_group_name_H-M   'P 1'
#
loop_
_entity.id
_entity.type
_entity.pdbx_description
1 polymer ?
#
loop_
_entity_poly.entity_id
_entity_poly.type
_entity_poly.pdbx_seq_one_letter_code
_entity_poly.pdbx_strand_id
1 'polypeptide(L)'
;MGDIDFSSKGRQLIEMYGQMAREGYDRSDEQHVEVAFSDFELRPFRPQVREILQGHGIRNVLDYGCGGSDWNMPGFDDNGQSAVQYFNLQAAYRYEPARGIDERRKVDCVVSFDVLEHIFVADVPKVLRDIYSCADRLVILNVACYPAQALLPNGENAHITVRQPLWWKGMVDCITPEFPNVTTCLICSTAWRQATGFPQWSGNGWQASETFVIAN
;
A
#
# COMPACT_ATOMS: atom_id res chain seq x y z
N MET A 1 -9.02 -13.88 -7.46
CA MET A 1 -9.44 -13.54 -6.09
C MET A 1 -10.95 -13.41 -6.06
N GLY A 2 -11.57 -13.48 -4.88
CA GLY A 2 -12.97 -13.09 -4.73
C GLY A 2 -13.10 -11.58 -4.51
N ASP A 3 -14.30 -11.05 -4.68
CA ASP A 3 -14.60 -9.68 -4.28
C ASP A 3 -14.47 -9.52 -2.76
N ILE A 4 -13.97 -8.35 -2.33
CA ILE A 4 -13.90 -8.02 -0.92
C ILE A 4 -15.30 -7.56 -0.49
N ASP A 5 -15.93 -8.30 0.42
CA ASP A 5 -17.16 -7.84 1.08
C ASP A 5 -16.83 -6.77 2.13
N PHE A 6 -16.73 -5.52 1.68
CA PHE A 6 -16.54 -4.35 2.52
C PHE A 6 -17.73 -4.10 3.44
N SER A 7 -17.49 -3.48 4.60
CA SER A 7 -18.58 -2.97 5.44
C SER A 7 -19.42 -1.90 4.72
N SER A 8 -20.57 -1.53 5.29
CA SER A 8 -21.35 -0.40 4.77
C SER A 8 -20.55 0.90 4.73
N LYS A 9 -19.66 1.10 5.71
CA LYS A 9 -18.74 2.26 5.75
C LYS A 9 -17.63 2.15 4.71
N GLY A 10 -17.06 0.96 4.51
CA GLY A 10 -16.07 0.74 3.45
C GLY A 10 -16.62 1.04 2.06
N ARG A 11 -17.86 0.62 1.76
CA ARG A 11 -18.53 0.95 0.49
C ARG A 11 -18.75 2.46 0.31
N GLN A 12 -19.21 3.15 1.36
CA GLN A 12 -19.35 4.62 1.34
C GLN A 12 -18.01 5.32 1.07
N LEU A 13 -16.92 4.83 1.66
CA LEU A 13 -15.58 5.39 1.42
C LEU A 13 -15.13 5.19 -0.03
N ILE A 14 -15.36 4.01 -0.62
CA ILE A 14 -15.04 3.77 -2.04
C ILE A 14 -15.80 4.76 -2.94
N GLU A 15 -17.07 5.03 -2.65
CA GLU A 15 -17.86 6.04 -3.38
C GLU A 15 -17.26 7.45 -3.22
N MET A 16 -16.86 7.83 -2.01
CA MET A 16 -16.23 9.12 -1.72
C MET A 16 -14.87 9.29 -2.42
N TYR A 17 -13.98 8.30 -2.33
CA TYR A 17 -12.70 8.34 -3.04
C TYR A 17 -12.90 8.32 -4.55
N GLY A 18 -13.92 7.62 -5.04
CA GLY A 18 -14.30 7.63 -6.45
C GLY A 18 -14.77 9.00 -6.91
N GLN A 19 -15.51 9.73 -6.06
CA GLN A 19 -15.86 11.12 -6.31
C GLN A 19 -14.60 11.99 -6.38
N MET A 20 -13.72 11.89 -5.37
CA MET A 20 -12.47 12.65 -5.33
C MET A 20 -11.59 12.39 -6.56
N ALA A 21 -11.51 11.13 -7.02
CA ALA A 21 -10.75 10.75 -8.20
C ALA A 21 -11.28 11.35 -9.52
N ARG A 22 -12.58 11.67 -9.58
CA ARG A 22 -13.25 12.24 -10.77
C ARG A 22 -13.31 13.76 -10.74
N GLU A 23 -13.54 14.32 -9.56
CA GLU A 23 -13.92 15.72 -9.38
C GLU A 23 -12.83 16.55 -8.69
N GLY A 24 -11.72 15.92 -8.27
CA GLY A 24 -10.75 16.57 -7.41
C GLY A 24 -11.15 16.56 -5.94
N TYR A 25 -10.38 17.22 -5.08
CA TYR A 25 -10.69 17.31 -3.65
C TYR A 25 -10.22 18.62 -3.03
N ASP A 26 -10.89 19.00 -1.94
CA ASP A 26 -10.48 20.13 -1.11
C ASP A 26 -9.48 19.70 -0.05
N ARG A 27 -8.59 20.63 0.29
CA ARG A 27 -7.57 20.45 1.31
C ARG A 27 -7.91 21.24 2.56
N SER A 28 -7.29 20.86 3.67
CA SER A 28 -7.39 21.58 4.95
C SER A 28 -6.83 23.01 4.92
N ASP A 29 -6.10 23.39 3.87
CA ASP A 29 -5.57 24.73 3.63
C ASP A 29 -6.40 25.53 2.60
N GLU A 30 -7.66 25.14 2.41
CA GLU A 30 -8.65 25.80 1.53
C GLU A 30 -8.27 25.79 0.04
N GLN A 31 -7.29 24.97 -0.36
CA GLN A 31 -6.96 24.74 -1.76
C GLN A 31 -7.76 23.58 -2.35
N HIS A 32 -8.15 23.74 -3.62
CA HIS A 32 -8.76 22.68 -4.41
C HIS A 32 -7.72 22.02 -5.33
N VAL A 33 -7.68 20.69 -5.32
CA VAL A 33 -6.83 19.88 -6.19
C VAL A 33 -7.69 19.24 -7.27
N GLU A 34 -7.58 19.72 -8.51
CA GLU A 34 -8.34 19.24 -9.66
C GLU A 34 -7.98 17.80 -10.06
N VAL A 35 -6.67 17.47 -10.03
CA VAL A 35 -6.15 16.17 -10.45
C VAL A 35 -5.75 15.37 -9.22
N ALA A 36 -6.66 14.51 -8.78
CA ALA A 36 -6.48 13.73 -7.56
C ALA A 36 -5.65 12.46 -7.77
N PHE A 37 -4.84 12.12 -6.76
CA PHE A 37 -4.19 10.81 -6.59
C PHE A 37 -3.37 10.33 -7.79
N SER A 38 -2.69 11.23 -8.49
CA SER A 38 -1.82 10.90 -9.64
C SER A 38 -0.34 10.78 -9.27
N ASP A 39 0.01 11.10 -8.03
CA ASP A 39 1.36 10.92 -7.52
C ASP A 39 1.68 9.44 -7.35
N PHE A 40 2.93 9.07 -7.67
CA PHE A 40 3.42 7.70 -7.51
C PHE A 40 4.09 7.59 -6.14
N GLU A 41 3.31 7.26 -5.11
CA GLU A 41 3.73 7.31 -3.69
C GLU A 41 4.90 6.39 -3.33
N LEU A 42 5.15 5.34 -4.13
CA LEU A 42 6.34 4.50 -3.99
C LEU A 42 7.63 5.21 -4.43
N ARG A 43 7.56 6.18 -5.34
CA ARG A 43 8.72 6.81 -6.00
C ARG A 43 9.75 7.40 -5.02
N PRO A 44 9.39 8.06 -3.90
CA PRO A 44 10.38 8.52 -2.91
C PRO A 44 11.20 7.39 -2.26
N PHE A 45 10.66 6.16 -2.24
CA PHE A 45 11.28 4.96 -1.66
C PHE A 45 12.00 4.09 -2.71
N ARG A 46 12.06 4.55 -3.97
CA ARG A 46 12.56 3.75 -5.10
C ARG A 46 13.94 3.12 -4.89
N PRO A 47 14.96 3.77 -4.27
CA PRO A 47 16.26 3.12 -4.08
C PRO A 47 16.17 1.92 -3.14
N GLN A 48 15.50 2.07 -1.99
CA GLN A 48 15.34 1.02 -1.00
C GLN A 48 14.45 -0.11 -1.52
N VAL A 49 13.33 0.23 -2.18
CA VAL A 49 12.44 -0.77 -2.78
C VAL A 49 13.19 -1.58 -3.84
N ARG A 50 14.04 -0.95 -4.67
CA ARG A 50 14.83 -1.67 -5.67
C ARG A 50 15.74 -2.73 -5.04
N GLU A 51 16.42 -2.40 -3.96
CA GLU A 51 17.28 -3.36 -3.23
C GLU A 51 16.47 -4.54 -2.67
N ILE A 52 15.31 -4.26 -2.08
CA ILE A 52 14.41 -5.30 -1.54
C ILE A 52 13.89 -6.20 -2.66
N LEU A 53 13.38 -5.64 -3.75
CA LEU A 53 12.86 -6.41 -4.89
C LEU A 53 13.94 -7.29 -5.51
N GLN A 54 15.17 -6.78 -5.64
CA GLN A 54 16.31 -7.56 -6.14
C GLN A 54 16.68 -8.70 -5.19
N GLY A 55 16.75 -8.44 -3.89
CA GLY A 55 17.06 -9.46 -2.87
C GLY A 55 16.07 -10.62 -2.82
N HIS A 56 14.80 -10.36 -3.15
CA HIS A 56 13.73 -11.37 -3.22
C HIS A 56 13.52 -11.95 -4.63
N GLY A 57 14.31 -11.52 -5.63
CA GLY A 57 14.19 -11.99 -7.01
C GLY A 57 12.80 -11.76 -7.61
N ILE A 58 12.20 -10.61 -7.32
CA ILE A 58 10.85 -10.23 -7.77
C ILE A 58 10.86 -9.92 -9.26
N ARG A 59 9.91 -10.47 -10.02
CA ARG A 59 9.77 -10.24 -11.47
C ARG A 59 8.46 -9.56 -11.84
N ASN A 60 7.43 -9.66 -11.00
CA ASN A 60 6.18 -8.95 -11.24
C ASN A 60 5.59 -8.44 -9.92
N VAL A 61 4.82 -7.36 -10.04
CA VAL A 61 4.21 -6.70 -8.89
C VAL A 61 2.73 -6.46 -9.11
N LEU A 62 1.97 -6.39 -8.02
CA LEU A 62 0.66 -5.76 -7.96
C LEU A 62 0.78 -4.48 -7.13
N ASP A 63 0.42 -3.35 -7.72
CA ASP A 63 0.26 -2.07 -7.02
C ASP A 63 -1.16 -1.96 -6.49
N TYR A 64 -1.29 -2.14 -5.17
CA TYR A 64 -2.56 -2.29 -4.46
C TYR A 64 -2.98 -0.96 -3.86
N GLY A 65 -4.01 -0.34 -4.45
CA GLY A 65 -4.36 1.07 -4.25
C GLY A 65 -3.50 1.99 -5.10
N CYS A 66 -3.37 1.69 -6.40
CA CYS A 66 -2.39 2.36 -7.26
C CYS A 66 -2.71 3.83 -7.57
N GLY A 67 -3.91 4.31 -7.22
CA GLY A 67 -4.40 5.62 -7.64
C GLY A 67 -4.29 5.79 -9.16
N GLY A 68 -3.65 6.87 -9.59
CA GLY A 68 -3.35 7.19 -10.98
C GLY A 68 -1.95 6.80 -11.45
N SER A 69 -1.20 6.00 -10.67
CA SER A 69 0.17 5.60 -11.02
C SER A 69 0.22 4.83 -12.33
N ASP A 70 1.21 5.19 -13.18
CA ASP A 70 1.52 4.48 -14.42
C ASP A 70 2.95 3.91 -14.35
N TRP A 71 3.03 2.59 -14.27
CA TRP A 71 4.27 1.85 -14.17
C TRP A 71 5.10 1.81 -15.46
N ASN A 72 4.48 2.10 -16.61
CA ASN A 72 5.11 2.12 -17.92
C ASN A 72 5.45 3.53 -18.40
N MET A 73 4.92 4.56 -17.76
CA MET A 73 5.21 5.95 -18.10
C MET A 73 6.70 6.29 -17.82
N PRO A 74 7.41 6.89 -18.80
CA PRO A 74 8.77 7.40 -18.58
C PRO A 74 8.82 8.50 -17.51
N GLY A 75 10.01 8.71 -16.92
CA GLY A 75 10.20 9.75 -15.90
C GLY A 75 9.86 9.32 -14.47
N PHE A 76 9.89 8.01 -14.20
CA PHE A 76 9.82 7.48 -12.84
C PHE A 76 11.11 7.79 -12.05
N ASP A 77 12.26 7.77 -12.71
CA ASP A 77 13.55 8.12 -12.14
C ASP A 77 14.22 9.29 -12.88
N ASP A 78 15.37 9.73 -12.34
CA ASP A 78 16.12 10.89 -12.86
C ASP A 78 16.76 10.62 -14.25
N ASN A 79 16.79 9.36 -14.70
CA ASN A 79 17.27 8.94 -16.01
C ASN A 79 16.14 8.79 -17.04
N GLY A 80 14.90 9.09 -16.67
CA GLY A 80 13.74 9.00 -17.56
C GLY A 80 13.19 7.59 -17.73
N GLN A 81 13.63 6.60 -16.96
CA GLN A 81 13.10 5.24 -17.02
C GLN A 81 11.66 5.20 -16.51
N SER A 82 10.87 4.22 -16.98
CA SER A 82 9.63 3.84 -16.32
C SER A 82 9.88 3.04 -15.05
N ALA A 83 8.86 2.86 -14.19
CA ALA A 83 9.01 2.06 -12.97
C ALA A 83 9.34 0.59 -13.29
N VAL A 84 8.70 0.01 -14.32
CA VAL A 84 9.00 -1.34 -14.80
C VAL A 84 10.47 -1.47 -15.20
N GLN A 85 11.01 -0.48 -15.92
CA GLN A 85 12.41 -0.46 -16.33
C GLN A 85 13.36 -0.28 -15.14
N TYR A 86 13.09 0.70 -14.27
CA TYR A 86 13.93 1.03 -13.12
C TYR A 86 14.06 -0.15 -12.14
N PHE A 87 12.97 -0.88 -11.90
CA PHE A 87 12.95 -2.05 -11.03
C PHE A 87 13.31 -3.36 -11.75
N ASN A 88 13.53 -3.33 -13.07
CA ASN A 88 13.79 -4.51 -13.90
C ASN A 88 12.68 -5.59 -13.77
N LEU A 89 11.43 -5.14 -13.81
CA LEU A 89 10.25 -6.00 -13.73
C LEU A 89 9.83 -6.48 -15.13
N GLN A 90 9.18 -7.65 -15.18
CA GLN A 90 8.55 -8.19 -16.39
C GLN A 90 7.12 -7.68 -16.55
N ALA A 91 6.42 -7.41 -15.44
CA ALA A 91 5.07 -6.90 -15.44
C ALA A 91 4.75 -6.14 -14.14
N ALA A 92 3.85 -5.18 -14.23
CA ALA A 92 3.18 -4.55 -13.10
C ALA A 92 1.68 -4.57 -13.36
N TYR A 93 0.93 -4.96 -12.34
CA TYR A 93 -0.54 -5.01 -12.33
C TYR A 93 -1.07 -3.99 -11.33
N ARG A 94 -2.33 -3.61 -11.48
CA ARG A 94 -2.94 -2.53 -10.70
C ARG A 94 -4.24 -2.94 -10.04
N TYR A 95 -4.49 -2.39 -8.87
CA TYR A 95 -5.78 -2.45 -8.21
C TYR A 95 -6.13 -1.08 -7.64
N GLU A 96 -7.28 -0.53 -8.04
CA GLU A 96 -7.81 0.72 -7.53
C GLU A 96 -9.35 0.69 -7.64
N PRO A 97 -10.06 0.26 -6.58
CA PRO A 97 -11.50 0.08 -6.63
C PRO A 97 -12.25 1.41 -6.82
N ALA A 98 -11.72 2.55 -6.35
CA ALA A 98 -12.35 3.85 -6.54
C ALA A 98 -12.34 4.31 -8.01
N ARG A 99 -11.46 3.73 -8.84
CA ARG A 99 -11.37 3.95 -10.29
C ARG A 99 -11.87 2.74 -11.11
N GLY A 100 -12.40 1.71 -10.47
CA GLY A 100 -12.87 0.49 -11.14
C GLY A 100 -11.77 -0.35 -11.77
N ILE A 101 -10.54 -0.24 -11.28
CA ILE A 101 -9.38 -1.00 -11.78
C ILE A 101 -9.22 -2.25 -10.92
N ASP A 102 -9.32 -3.43 -11.55
CA ASP A 102 -9.04 -4.70 -10.89
C ASP A 102 -8.24 -5.64 -11.80
N GLU A 103 -6.92 -5.63 -11.63
CA GLU A 103 -5.99 -6.57 -12.26
C GLU A 103 -5.42 -7.55 -11.21
N ARG A 104 -6.09 -7.69 -10.04
CA ARG A 104 -5.62 -8.54 -8.94
C ARG A 104 -5.42 -9.98 -9.41
N ARG A 105 -4.24 -10.51 -9.07
CA ARG A 105 -3.82 -11.86 -9.37
C ARG A 105 -2.68 -12.26 -8.45
N LYS A 106 -2.28 -13.53 -8.51
CA LYS A 106 -1.04 -13.97 -7.88
C LYS A 106 0.17 -13.36 -8.57
N VAL A 107 1.02 -12.73 -7.78
CA VAL A 107 2.26 -12.04 -8.18
C VAL A 107 3.38 -12.33 -7.19
N ASP A 108 4.63 -12.12 -7.62
CA ASP A 108 5.80 -12.30 -6.76
C ASP A 108 5.74 -11.32 -5.56
N CYS A 109 5.37 -10.06 -5.80
CA CYS A 109 5.29 -9.02 -4.77
C CYS A 109 4.02 -8.17 -4.87
N VAL A 110 3.42 -7.82 -3.73
CA VAL A 110 2.39 -6.78 -3.66
C VAL A 110 2.97 -5.55 -2.98
N VAL A 111 2.82 -4.38 -3.59
CA VAL A 111 3.18 -3.10 -3.00
C VAL A 111 1.91 -2.31 -2.69
N SER A 112 1.87 -1.62 -1.55
CA SER A 112 0.76 -0.74 -1.16
C SER A 112 1.31 0.45 -0.40
N PHE A 113 1.19 1.65 -0.97
CA PHE A 113 1.78 2.88 -0.45
C PHE A 113 0.70 3.94 -0.34
N ASP A 114 0.47 4.44 0.88
CA ASP A 114 -0.54 5.48 1.16
C ASP A 114 -1.98 5.00 0.87
N VAL A 115 -2.37 3.88 1.50
CA VAL A 115 -3.64 3.17 1.21
C VAL A 115 -4.35 2.69 2.48
N LEU A 116 -3.66 1.98 3.38
CA LEU A 116 -4.27 1.32 4.54
C LEU A 116 -4.93 2.30 5.54
N GLU A 117 -4.41 3.51 5.66
CA GLU A 117 -4.93 4.65 6.41
C GLU A 117 -6.25 5.21 5.85
N HIS A 118 -6.57 4.91 4.59
CA HIS A 118 -7.85 5.25 3.94
C HIS A 118 -8.93 4.18 4.16
N ILE A 119 -8.54 2.99 4.65
CA ILE A 119 -9.47 1.87 4.84
C ILE A 119 -10.19 2.02 6.17
N PHE A 120 -11.51 1.80 6.15
CA PHE A 120 -12.29 1.80 7.39
C PHE A 120 -11.74 0.75 8.35
N VAL A 121 -11.54 1.13 9.62
CA VAL A 121 -10.83 0.30 10.61
C VAL A 121 -11.36 -1.14 10.71
N ALA A 122 -12.66 -1.36 10.52
CA ALA A 122 -13.27 -2.70 10.56
C ALA A 122 -12.97 -3.57 9.31
N ASP A 123 -12.61 -2.94 8.19
CA ASP A 123 -12.28 -3.59 6.93
C ASP A 123 -10.77 -3.82 6.76
N VAL A 124 -9.92 -3.16 7.56
CA VAL A 124 -8.44 -3.30 7.51
C VAL A 124 -7.99 -4.76 7.52
N PRO A 125 -8.45 -5.65 8.43
CA PRO A 125 -8.02 -7.05 8.40
C PRO A 125 -8.41 -7.80 7.12
N LYS A 126 -9.55 -7.45 6.50
CA LYS A 126 -9.98 -8.07 5.24
C LYS A 126 -9.10 -7.61 4.07
N VAL A 127 -8.81 -6.31 4.00
CA VAL A 127 -7.93 -5.74 2.97
C VAL A 127 -6.52 -6.29 3.09
N LEU A 128 -5.97 -6.40 4.31
CA LEU A 128 -4.67 -7.04 4.50
C LEU A 128 -4.67 -8.49 4.03
N ARG A 129 -5.67 -9.29 4.39
CA ARG A 129 -5.76 -10.67 3.87
C ARG A 129 -5.84 -10.72 2.34
N ASP A 130 -6.56 -9.80 1.71
CA ASP A 130 -6.63 -9.73 0.24
C ASP A 130 -5.26 -9.38 -0.38
N ILE A 131 -4.54 -8.40 0.19
CA ILE A 131 -3.17 -8.04 -0.18
C ILE A 131 -2.26 -9.28 -0.10
N TYR A 132 -2.22 -9.95 1.06
CA TYR A 132 -1.39 -11.14 1.24
C TYR A 132 -1.82 -12.30 0.33
N SER A 133 -3.12 -12.43 0.06
CA SER A 133 -3.62 -13.44 -0.86
C SER A 133 -3.14 -13.22 -2.30
N CYS A 134 -2.75 -12.01 -2.67
CA CYS A 134 -2.15 -11.68 -3.98
C CYS A 134 -0.64 -11.97 -4.04
N ALA A 135 0.06 -12.00 -2.92
CA ALA A 135 1.51 -12.20 -2.90
C ALA A 135 1.90 -13.69 -2.84
N ASP A 136 2.96 -14.05 -3.58
CA ASP A 136 3.60 -15.37 -3.47
C ASP A 136 4.88 -15.33 -2.63
N ARG A 137 5.57 -14.17 -2.57
CA ARG A 137 6.86 -14.06 -1.86
C ARG A 137 6.97 -12.86 -0.94
N LEU A 138 6.48 -11.70 -1.37
CA LEU A 138 6.76 -10.44 -0.69
C LEU A 138 5.52 -9.52 -0.64
N VAL A 139 5.33 -8.85 0.48
CA VAL A 139 4.42 -7.72 0.64
C VAL A 139 5.24 -6.53 1.16
N ILE A 140 5.15 -5.38 0.48
CA ILE A 140 5.74 -4.12 0.92
C ILE A 140 4.61 -3.12 1.18
N LEU A 141 4.51 -2.66 2.42
CA LEU A 141 3.52 -1.70 2.87
C LEU A 141 4.21 -0.41 3.28
N ASN A 142 3.70 0.73 2.84
CA ASN A 142 3.94 2.02 3.49
C ASN A 142 2.60 2.61 3.94
N VAL A 143 2.51 2.95 5.22
CA VAL A 143 1.30 3.51 5.82
C VAL A 143 1.59 4.85 6.48
N ALA A 144 0.86 5.89 6.10
CA ALA A 144 0.88 7.17 6.78
C ALA A 144 0.23 7.04 8.17
N CYS A 145 1.03 7.38 9.17
CA CYS A 145 0.67 7.46 10.58
C CYS A 145 0.35 8.91 10.99
N TYR A 146 -0.05 9.75 10.04
CA TYR A 146 -0.39 11.15 10.22
C TYR A 146 -1.59 11.54 9.34
N PRO A 147 -2.34 12.60 9.68
CA PRO A 147 -3.47 13.06 8.88
C PRO A 147 -3.06 13.52 7.48
N ALA A 148 -3.95 13.32 6.50
CA ALA A 148 -3.80 13.87 5.16
C ALA A 148 -3.99 15.39 5.16
N GLN A 149 -3.57 16.05 4.09
CA GLN A 149 -4.09 17.38 3.76
C GLN A 149 -5.46 17.30 3.06
N ALA A 150 -5.73 16.22 2.33
CA ALA A 150 -6.98 16.00 1.62
C ALA A 150 -8.17 15.77 2.56
N LEU A 151 -9.32 16.31 2.19
CA LEU A 151 -10.60 16.10 2.87
C LEU A 151 -11.51 15.22 2.00
N LEU A 152 -12.27 14.35 2.65
CA LEU A 152 -13.36 13.62 2.04
C LEU A 152 -14.51 14.58 1.67
N PRO A 153 -15.42 14.20 0.75
CA PRO A 153 -16.59 15.02 0.39
C PRO A 153 -17.50 15.39 1.56
N ASN A 154 -17.44 14.64 2.67
CA ASN A 154 -18.19 14.94 3.90
C ASN A 154 -17.43 15.89 4.86
N GLY A 155 -16.25 16.37 4.49
CA GLY A 155 -15.39 17.26 5.28
C GLY A 155 -14.47 16.57 6.30
N GLU A 156 -14.53 15.24 6.44
CA GLU A 156 -13.59 14.50 7.28
C GLU A 156 -12.21 14.40 6.61
N ASN A 157 -11.17 14.06 7.38
CA ASN A 157 -9.84 13.85 6.82
C ASN A 157 -9.80 12.59 5.93
N ALA A 158 -9.09 12.62 4.81
CA ALA A 158 -8.97 11.48 3.92
C ALA A 158 -8.24 10.28 4.56
N HIS A 159 -7.33 10.51 5.51
CA HIS A 159 -6.73 9.44 6.32
C HIS A 159 -7.65 9.15 7.51
N ILE A 160 -8.65 8.30 7.30
CA ILE A 160 -9.68 8.00 8.31
C ILE A 160 -9.24 7.00 9.38
N THR A 161 -8.19 6.21 9.13
CA THR A 161 -7.60 5.26 10.09
C THR A 161 -6.15 5.64 10.42
N VAL A 162 -5.93 6.82 10.99
CA VAL A 162 -4.59 7.21 11.49
C VAL A 162 -4.27 6.47 12.79
N ARG A 163 -3.18 5.69 12.78
CA ARG A 163 -2.68 4.94 13.93
C ARG A 163 -1.15 5.02 14.00
N GLN A 164 -0.60 4.82 15.19
CA GLN A 164 0.86 4.83 15.39
C GLN A 164 1.52 3.59 14.76
N PRO A 165 2.83 3.64 14.41
CA PRO A 165 3.54 2.54 13.75
C PRO A 165 3.38 1.17 14.42
N LEU A 166 3.45 1.11 15.76
CA LEU A 166 3.31 -0.16 16.50
C LEU A 166 1.91 -0.77 16.42
N TRP A 167 0.87 0.03 16.19
CA TRP A 167 -0.48 -0.50 15.96
C TRP A 167 -0.56 -1.20 14.61
N TRP A 168 0.03 -0.60 13.57
CA TRP A 168 0.13 -1.22 12.25
C TRP A 168 0.97 -2.48 12.28
N LYS A 169 2.11 -2.45 12.99
CA LYS A 169 2.94 -3.64 13.21
C LYS A 169 2.14 -4.78 13.85
N GLY A 170 1.44 -4.51 14.95
CA GLY A 170 0.59 -5.52 15.59
C GLY A 170 -0.54 -6.03 14.68
N MET A 171 -1.18 -5.16 13.91
CA MET A 171 -2.22 -5.54 12.96
C MET A 171 -1.68 -6.49 11.87
N VAL A 172 -0.53 -6.15 11.27
CA VAL A 172 0.12 -6.96 10.24
C VAL A 172 0.70 -8.25 10.82
N ASP A 173 1.20 -8.22 12.05
CA ASP A 173 1.69 -9.40 12.76
C ASP A 173 0.59 -10.44 12.98
N CYS A 174 -0.65 -10.01 13.22
CA CYS A 174 -1.78 -10.94 13.37
C CYS A 174 -2.17 -11.61 12.04
N ILE A 175 -1.86 -11.01 10.89
CA ILE A 175 -2.20 -11.56 9.56
C ILE A 175 -1.06 -12.43 9.00
N THR A 176 0.19 -12.05 9.25
CA THR A 176 1.38 -12.71 8.69
C THR A 176 1.39 -14.25 8.87
N PRO A 177 1.01 -14.83 10.03
CA PRO A 177 0.96 -16.28 10.23
C PRO A 177 -0.01 -17.03 9.30
N GLU A 178 -1.04 -16.36 8.79
CA GLU A 178 -1.98 -16.95 7.83
C GLU A 178 -1.32 -17.16 6.45
N PHE A 179 -0.21 -16.46 6.18
CA PHE A 179 0.53 -16.49 4.90
C PHE A 179 2.03 -16.73 5.15
N PRO A 180 2.41 -17.89 5.70
CA PRO A 180 3.73 -18.07 6.32
C PRO A 180 4.91 -18.01 5.34
N ASN A 181 4.66 -18.21 4.05
CA ASN A 181 5.67 -18.13 2.97
C ASN A 181 5.94 -16.69 2.48
N VAL A 182 5.10 -15.72 2.88
CA VAL A 182 5.20 -14.34 2.42
C VAL A 182 6.05 -13.53 3.39
N THR A 183 7.13 -12.94 2.89
CA THR A 183 7.93 -11.95 3.62
C THR A 183 7.20 -10.61 3.63
N THR A 184 7.28 -9.92 4.76
CA THR A 184 6.65 -8.63 4.99
C THR A 184 7.71 -7.57 5.19
N CYS A 185 7.56 -6.45 4.48
CA CYS A 185 8.24 -5.20 4.74
C CYS A 185 7.19 -4.16 5.11
N LEU A 186 7.24 -3.65 6.34
CA LEU A 186 6.34 -2.60 6.81
C LEU A 186 7.12 -1.32 7.05
N ILE A 187 6.72 -0.28 6.34
CA ILE A 187 7.18 1.08 6.47
C ILE A 187 6.02 1.90 7.05
N CYS A 188 6.34 2.78 8.00
CA CYS A 188 5.38 3.69 8.59
C CYS A 188 5.91 5.11 8.44
N SER A 189 5.16 5.94 7.70
CA SER A 189 5.45 7.36 7.53
C SER A 189 4.83 8.15 8.68
N THR A 190 5.62 8.78 9.54
CA THR A 190 5.13 9.52 10.71
C THR A 190 4.90 11.01 10.44
N ALA A 191 5.45 11.52 9.33
CA ALA A 191 5.18 12.82 8.76
C ALA A 191 5.59 12.82 7.27
N TRP A 192 5.33 13.93 6.58
CA TRP A 192 5.79 14.12 5.20
C TRP A 192 7.30 13.87 5.07
N ARG A 193 7.67 12.90 4.22
CA ARG A 193 9.06 12.44 3.99
C ARG A 193 9.81 11.96 5.25
N GLN A 194 9.09 11.60 6.30
CA GLN A 194 9.65 10.97 7.50
C GLN A 194 9.06 9.57 7.62
N ALA A 195 9.86 8.57 7.29
CA ALA A 195 9.44 7.18 7.31
C ALA A 195 10.43 6.31 8.10
N THR A 196 9.90 5.32 8.82
CA THR A 196 10.66 4.31 9.53
C THR A 196 10.17 2.94 9.13
N GLY A 197 11.10 2.05 8.77
CA GLY A 197 10.80 0.65 8.46
C GLY A 197 11.08 -0.26 9.64
N PHE A 198 10.26 -1.29 9.81
CA PHE A 198 10.59 -2.42 10.66
C PHE A 198 11.54 -3.39 9.93
N PRO A 199 12.35 -4.19 10.64
CA PRO A 199 13.04 -5.33 10.04
C PRO A 199 12.06 -6.23 9.28
N GLN A 200 12.48 -6.85 8.18
CA GLN A 200 11.62 -7.77 7.42
C GLN A 200 11.33 -9.05 8.22
N TRP A 201 10.13 -9.62 8.07
CA TRP A 201 9.74 -10.86 8.75
C TRP A 201 8.79 -11.73 7.92
N SER A 202 8.62 -12.99 8.30
CA SER A 202 7.61 -13.89 7.74
C SER A 202 7.13 -14.87 8.80
N GLY A 203 5.96 -15.48 8.58
CA GLY A 203 5.43 -16.50 9.48
C GLY A 203 6.37 -17.70 9.62
N ASN A 204 6.94 -18.19 8.50
CA ASN A 204 7.96 -19.23 8.53
C ASN A 204 9.24 -18.79 9.25
N GLY A 205 9.65 -17.52 9.10
CA GLY A 205 10.78 -16.97 9.82
C GLY A 205 10.61 -17.06 11.34
N TRP A 206 9.40 -16.80 11.84
CA TRP A 206 9.08 -16.99 13.26
C TRP A 206 9.07 -18.46 13.67
N GLN A 207 8.48 -19.34 12.87
CA GLN A 207 8.45 -20.78 13.17
C GLN A 207 9.84 -21.43 13.15
N ALA A 208 10.76 -20.90 12.33
CA ALA A 208 12.13 -21.38 12.23
C ALA A 208 13.06 -20.81 13.32
N SER A 209 12.60 -19.86 14.15
CA SER A 209 13.37 -19.28 15.24
C SER A 209 13.68 -20.34 16.31
N GLU A 210 14.93 -20.38 16.78
CA GLU A 210 15.33 -21.21 17.92
C GLU A 210 14.76 -20.71 19.26
N THR A 211 14.23 -19.48 19.29
CA THR A 211 13.69 -18.84 20.49
C THR A 211 12.22 -18.45 20.31
N PHE A 212 11.46 -18.47 21.41
CA PHE A 212 10.06 -18.05 21.42
C PHE A 212 9.86 -16.53 21.37
N VAL A 213 10.90 -15.75 21.72
CA VAL A 213 10.85 -14.29 21.69
C VAL A 213 11.28 -13.81 20.30
N ILE A 214 10.36 -13.20 19.58
CA ILE A 214 10.66 -12.57 18.30
C ILE A 214 11.10 -11.12 18.56
N ALA A 215 12.30 -10.76 18.08
CA ALA A 215 12.77 -9.38 18.13
C ALA A 215 11.94 -8.51 17.17
N ASN A 216 11.55 -7.33 17.64
CA ASN A 216 10.81 -6.32 16.85
C ASN A 216 11.73 -5.45 16.00
#